data_AF-A0A081XHB4-F1
#
_entry.id   AF-A0A081XHB4-F1
#
_cell.length_a   1.000
_cell.length_b   1.000
_cell.length_c   1.000
_cell.angle_alpha   90.00
_cell.angle_beta   90.00
_cell.angle_gamma   90.00
#
_symmetry.space_group_name_H-M   'P 1'
#
loop_
_entity.id
_entity.type
_entity.pdbx_description
1 polymer ?
#
loop_
_entity_poly.entity_id
_entity_poly.type
_entity_poly.pdbx_seq_one_letter_code
_entity_poly.pdbx_strand_id
1 'polypeptide(L)'
;MIRAGRRHLVRTLADIATQQGIAVQTLINSGRLKAEGFPAPLGAGRIRLYDGEQVDAYLAGRPVPALPTADDDDDLLDRQEAAALRGMDPQAWDRRKKDPAVREHTVLVGGVEHWPRHIVRDHTPTPRRSTGTGGGGRPAGVGDQVPRDQLPARVAQLLDEDPTVTAAGVTARLGVHRNTAQAALTTLRAERMADVMEQRGASAAQAAAELGYPAGLTRRAGIRAAAVLRGRQARPYLAEVARALHARGWTTTDTPPAVQHPEDDECVAVLVLDAPAAPAPALVWSERHGWRTATSRRHPLGRGAAWPPPGDGIRHLATGTTPAPADLVTALDSTH
;
A
#
# COMPACT_ATOMS: atom_id res chain seq x y z
N MET A 1 30.16 -5.95 -7.79
CA MET A 1 30.82 -5.32 -6.67
C MET A 1 32.11 -4.71 -7.17
N ILE A 2 32.42 -3.50 -6.73
CA ILE A 2 33.73 -2.89 -7.00
C ILE A 2 34.67 -3.34 -5.88
N ARG A 3 35.75 -4.04 -6.24
CA ARG A 3 36.72 -4.53 -5.25
C ARG A 3 37.48 -3.39 -4.58
N ALA A 4 37.86 -3.59 -3.32
CA ALA A 4 38.72 -2.68 -2.58
C ALA A 4 39.95 -2.24 -3.40
N GLY A 5 40.29 -0.95 -3.33
CA GLY A 5 41.38 -0.35 -4.10
C GLY A 5 41.12 -0.15 -5.60
N ARG A 6 40.08 -0.75 -6.21
CA ARG A 6 39.84 -0.68 -7.67
C ARG A 6 38.85 0.40 -8.11
N ARG A 7 38.34 1.22 -7.19
CA ARG A 7 37.39 2.31 -7.49
C ARG A 7 37.87 3.24 -8.62
N HIS A 8 39.16 3.56 -8.64
CA HIS A 8 39.76 4.46 -9.63
C HIS A 8 39.85 3.86 -11.04
N LEU A 9 39.65 2.55 -11.18
CA LEU A 9 39.65 1.83 -12.46
C LEU A 9 38.24 1.67 -13.03
N VAL A 10 37.19 2.13 -12.34
CA VAL A 10 35.82 1.92 -12.78
C VAL A 10 35.50 2.78 -14.01
N ARG A 11 34.93 2.16 -15.03
CA ARG A 11 34.48 2.82 -16.27
C ARG A 11 32.99 2.67 -16.50
N THR A 12 32.39 3.75 -16.96
CA THR A 12 31.02 3.77 -17.51
C THR A 12 31.04 3.39 -18.99
N LEU A 13 29.85 3.16 -19.57
CA LEU A 13 29.72 3.00 -21.02
C LEU A 13 30.18 4.24 -21.80
N ALA A 14 30.05 5.43 -21.23
CA ALA A 14 30.52 6.67 -21.86
C ALA A 14 32.04 6.68 -21.94
N ASP A 15 32.74 6.24 -20.90
CA ASP A 15 34.21 6.18 -20.87
C ASP A 15 34.73 5.19 -21.90
N ILE A 16 34.11 4.00 -21.98
CA ILE A 16 34.48 2.95 -22.95
C ILE A 16 34.22 3.41 -24.40
N ALA A 17 33.10 4.08 -24.64
CA ALA A 17 32.77 4.61 -25.97
C ALA A 17 33.75 5.72 -26.39
N THR A 18 34.07 6.62 -25.45
CA THR A 18 35.05 7.70 -25.64
C THR A 18 36.43 7.14 -25.96
N GLN A 19 36.89 6.13 -25.21
CA GLN A 19 38.17 5.46 -25.46
C GLN A 19 38.25 4.85 -26.86
N GLN A 20 37.15 4.33 -27.39
CA GLN A 20 37.08 3.74 -28.72
C GLN A 20 36.77 4.77 -29.83
N GLY A 21 36.60 6.05 -29.50
CA GLY A 21 36.26 7.10 -30.46
C GLY A 21 34.88 6.92 -31.12
N ILE A 22 33.91 6.31 -30.42
CA ILE A 22 32.56 6.06 -30.94
C ILE A 22 31.48 6.64 -30.01
N ALA A 23 30.27 6.83 -30.55
CA ALA A 23 29.11 7.20 -29.75
C ALA A 23 28.64 6.05 -28.85
N VAL A 24 28.13 6.37 -27.66
CA VAL A 24 27.61 5.39 -26.69
C VAL A 24 26.52 4.49 -27.30
N GLN A 25 25.62 5.08 -28.10
CA GLN A 25 24.55 4.31 -28.74
C GLN A 25 25.10 3.31 -29.77
N THR A 26 26.17 3.67 -30.49
CA THR A 26 26.86 2.77 -31.42
C THR A 26 27.49 1.59 -30.67
N LEU A 27 28.13 1.85 -29.53
CA LEU A 27 28.68 0.79 -28.67
C LEU A 27 27.60 -0.20 -28.21
N ILE A 28 26.43 0.31 -27.78
CA ILE A 28 25.29 -0.53 -27.36
C ILE A 28 24.75 -1.38 -28.52
N ASN A 29 24.53 -0.76 -29.68
CA ASN A 29 23.91 -1.42 -30.83
C ASN A 29 24.84 -2.42 -31.52
N SER A 30 26.15 -2.21 -31.42
CA SER A 30 27.16 -3.06 -32.07
C SER A 30 27.23 -4.49 -31.53
N GLY A 31 26.59 -4.77 -30.39
CA GLY A 31 26.68 -6.08 -29.74
C GLY A 31 28.04 -6.39 -29.11
N ARG A 32 29.04 -5.49 -29.22
CA ARG A 32 30.41 -5.70 -28.71
C ARG A 32 30.49 -6.01 -27.22
N LEU A 33 29.59 -5.42 -26.43
CA LEU A 33 29.48 -5.68 -24.98
C LEU A 33 28.96 -7.09 -24.64
N LYS A 34 28.49 -7.83 -25.64
CA LYS A 34 28.01 -9.22 -25.54
C LYS A 34 28.93 -10.20 -26.25
N ALA A 35 30.04 -9.73 -26.83
CA ALA A 35 31.00 -10.59 -27.50
C ALA A 35 31.63 -11.55 -26.48
N GLU A 36 31.98 -12.74 -26.93
CA GLU A 36 32.67 -13.73 -26.11
C GLU A 36 34.00 -13.16 -25.60
N GLY A 37 34.27 -13.33 -24.29
CA GLY A 37 35.46 -12.79 -23.64
C GLY A 37 35.38 -11.32 -23.20
N PHE A 38 34.32 -10.58 -23.55
CA PHE A 38 34.16 -9.21 -23.04
C PHE A 38 33.95 -9.22 -21.52
N PRO A 39 34.59 -8.33 -20.75
CA PRO A 39 34.48 -8.32 -19.29
C PRO A 39 33.04 -8.19 -18.80
N ALA A 40 32.71 -8.95 -17.75
CA ALA A 40 31.41 -8.84 -17.09
C ALA A 40 31.29 -7.47 -16.38
N PRO A 41 30.07 -6.90 -16.31
CA PRO A 41 29.83 -5.72 -15.51
C PRO A 41 30.15 -5.94 -14.03
N LEU A 42 30.65 -4.91 -13.35
CA LEU A 42 30.94 -4.88 -11.93
C LEU A 42 29.68 -4.82 -11.06
N GLY A 43 28.49 -5.09 -11.56
CA GLY A 43 27.26 -5.01 -10.76
C GLY A 43 26.03 -5.44 -11.56
N ALA A 44 24.96 -5.77 -10.86
CA ALA A 44 23.69 -6.22 -11.46
C ALA A 44 22.71 -5.08 -11.72
N GLY A 45 23.12 -3.84 -11.43
CA GLY A 45 22.32 -2.64 -11.64
C GLY A 45 22.02 -2.31 -13.10
N ARG A 46 21.02 -1.44 -13.32
CA ARG A 46 20.64 -0.95 -14.66
C ARG A 46 21.77 -0.16 -15.33
N ILE A 47 22.53 0.60 -14.56
CA ILE A 47 23.72 1.31 -15.03
C ILE A 47 24.88 0.32 -14.96
N ARG A 48 25.50 0.03 -16.11
CA ARG A 48 26.61 -0.91 -16.20
C ARG A 48 27.93 -0.19 -15.96
N LEU A 49 28.66 -0.67 -14.97
CA LEU A 49 30.03 -0.28 -14.68
C LEU A 49 30.96 -1.44 -15.02
N TYR A 50 32.17 -1.15 -15.48
CA TYR A 50 33.17 -2.15 -15.85
C TYR A 50 34.50 -1.84 -15.18
N ASP A 51 35.31 -2.87 -15.02
CA ASP A 51 36.69 -2.70 -14.60
C ASP A 51 37.55 -2.29 -15.80
N GLY A 52 38.20 -1.14 -15.68
CA GLY A 52 38.95 -0.53 -16.77
C GLY A 52 40.18 -1.35 -17.18
N GLU A 53 40.83 -2.04 -16.25
CA GLU A 53 41.98 -2.89 -16.56
C GLU A 53 41.55 -4.11 -17.38
N GLN A 54 40.40 -4.71 -17.01
CA GLN A 54 39.82 -5.80 -17.78
C GLN A 54 39.38 -5.36 -19.18
N VAL A 55 38.75 -4.19 -19.29
CA VAL A 55 38.35 -3.62 -20.59
C VAL A 55 39.58 -3.31 -21.45
N ASP A 56 40.63 -2.72 -20.88
CA ASP A 56 41.87 -2.44 -21.59
C ASP A 56 42.58 -3.70 -22.07
N ALA A 57 42.62 -4.75 -21.24
CA ALA A 57 43.17 -6.03 -21.63
C ALA A 57 42.41 -6.62 -22.83
N TYR A 58 41.08 -6.66 -22.76
CA TYR A 58 40.24 -7.17 -23.85
C TYR A 58 40.43 -6.37 -25.15
N LEU A 59 40.37 -5.04 -25.09
CA LEU A 59 40.52 -4.18 -26.26
C LEU A 59 41.93 -4.27 -26.88
N ALA A 60 42.96 -4.54 -26.07
CA ALA A 60 44.33 -4.77 -26.53
C ALA A 60 44.57 -6.21 -27.02
N GLY A 61 43.56 -7.08 -27.04
CA GLY A 61 43.70 -8.50 -27.40
C GLY A 61 44.53 -9.32 -26.41
N ARG A 62 44.69 -8.82 -25.18
CA ARG A 62 45.39 -9.51 -24.09
C ARG A 62 44.41 -10.34 -23.26
N PRO A 63 44.88 -11.40 -22.58
CA PRO A 63 44.05 -12.13 -21.62
C PRO A 63 43.48 -11.19 -20.56
N VAL A 64 42.17 -11.29 -20.31
CA VAL A 64 41.48 -10.46 -19.30
C VAL A 64 41.91 -10.92 -17.90
N PRO A 65 42.52 -10.05 -17.08
CA PRO A 65 42.94 -10.41 -15.73
C PRO A 65 41.72 -10.75 -14.86
N ALA A 66 41.86 -11.76 -14.00
CA ALA A 66 40.83 -12.09 -13.04
C ALA A 66 40.76 -11.01 -11.95
N LEU A 67 39.55 -10.64 -11.55
CA LEU A 67 39.37 -9.79 -10.38
C LEU A 67 39.70 -10.57 -9.11
N PRO A 68 40.17 -9.90 -8.04
CA PRO A 68 40.30 -10.53 -6.72
C PRO A 68 39.01 -11.25 -6.33
N THR A 69 39.14 -12.47 -5.80
CA THR A 69 38.02 -13.30 -5.36
C THR A 69 37.75 -13.18 -3.88
N ALA A 70 38.78 -12.86 -3.09
CA ALA A 70 38.66 -12.61 -1.66
C ALA A 70 37.80 -11.36 -1.41
N ASP A 71 36.93 -11.49 -0.42
CA ASP A 71 36.06 -10.43 0.04
C ASP A 71 36.81 -9.49 0.99
N ASP A 72 36.63 -8.19 0.79
CA ASP A 72 37.25 -7.13 1.60
C ASP A 72 36.17 -6.23 2.22
N ASP A 73 36.45 -5.72 3.42
CA ASP A 73 35.53 -4.86 4.17
C ASP A 73 35.32 -3.49 3.51
N ASP A 74 36.25 -3.06 2.65
CA ASP A 74 36.15 -1.85 1.83
C ASP A 74 35.63 -2.11 0.40
N ASP A 75 35.20 -3.34 0.10
CA ASP A 75 34.47 -3.62 -1.13
C ASP A 75 33.21 -2.73 -1.19
N LEU A 76 33.00 -2.11 -2.35
CA LEU A 76 31.84 -1.24 -2.58
C LEU A 76 30.71 -2.05 -3.22
N LEU A 77 29.62 -2.18 -2.47
CA LEU A 77 28.43 -2.95 -2.84
C LEU A 77 27.39 -2.04 -3.48
N ASP A 78 26.83 -2.46 -4.61
CA ASP A 78 25.66 -1.81 -5.18
C ASP A 78 24.37 -2.14 -4.37
N ARG A 79 23.23 -1.56 -4.77
CA ARG A 79 21.93 -1.81 -4.14
C ARG A 79 21.57 -3.29 -4.00
N GLN A 80 21.84 -4.09 -5.03
CA GLN A 80 21.48 -5.51 -5.05
C GLN A 80 22.42 -6.31 -4.15
N GLU A 81 23.70 -5.98 -4.19
CA GLU A 81 24.75 -6.65 -3.43
C GLU A 81 24.66 -6.34 -1.94
N ALA A 82 24.37 -5.10 -1.58
CA ALA A 82 24.13 -4.72 -0.19
C ALA A 82 22.89 -5.42 0.38
N ALA A 83 21.81 -5.53 -0.41
CA ALA A 83 20.62 -6.29 -0.02
C ALA A 83 20.92 -7.78 0.13
N ALA A 84 21.69 -8.37 -0.81
CA ALA A 84 22.09 -9.77 -0.79
C ALA A 84 22.99 -10.10 0.42
N LEU A 85 23.96 -9.24 0.75
CA LEU A 85 24.84 -9.40 1.92
C LEU A 85 24.03 -9.46 3.23
N ARG A 86 22.88 -8.78 3.28
CA ARG A 86 21.98 -8.84 4.43
C ARG A 86 20.87 -9.87 4.27
N GLY A 87 20.76 -10.59 3.16
CA GLY A 87 19.66 -11.52 2.93
C GLY A 87 18.29 -10.84 2.98
N MET A 88 18.18 -9.61 2.46
CA MET A 88 16.93 -8.85 2.40
C MET A 88 16.56 -8.48 0.96
N ASP A 89 15.31 -8.08 0.75
CA ASP A 89 14.84 -7.56 -0.53
C ASP A 89 15.44 -6.16 -0.84
N PRO A 90 15.79 -5.85 -2.10
CA PRO A 90 16.30 -4.53 -2.48
C PRO A 90 15.39 -3.34 -2.11
N GLN A 91 14.07 -3.51 -2.03
CA GLN A 91 13.17 -2.45 -1.53
C GLN A 91 13.29 -2.24 -0.03
N ALA A 92 13.61 -3.29 0.74
CA ALA A 92 13.94 -3.14 2.15
C ALA A 92 15.24 -2.34 2.32
N TRP A 93 16.22 -2.58 1.45
CA TRP A 93 17.46 -1.80 1.39
C TRP A 93 17.21 -0.31 1.10
N ASP A 94 16.26 0.04 0.22
CA ASP A 94 15.92 1.44 -0.09
C ASP A 94 15.41 2.24 1.13
N ARG A 95 14.81 1.56 2.12
CA ARG A 95 14.47 2.18 3.41
C ARG A 95 15.70 2.29 4.30
N ARG A 96 16.56 1.27 4.29
CA ARG A 96 17.74 1.18 5.15
C ARG A 96 18.82 2.20 4.80
N LYS A 97 19.08 2.42 3.51
CA LYS A 97 20.07 3.41 3.03
C LYS A 97 19.76 4.86 3.45
N LYS A 98 18.57 5.13 3.99
CA LYS A 98 18.17 6.43 4.54
C LYS A 98 18.57 6.62 6.01
N ASP A 99 18.92 5.55 6.71
CA ASP A 99 19.44 5.62 8.09
C ASP A 99 20.75 6.43 8.08
N PRO A 100 20.93 7.44 8.95
CA PRO A 100 22.17 8.21 9.03
C PRO A 100 23.42 7.34 9.04
N ALA A 101 23.42 6.23 9.80
CA ALA A 101 24.57 5.33 9.93
C ALA A 101 24.98 4.62 8.62
N VAL A 102 24.11 4.59 7.62
CA VAL A 102 24.41 4.01 6.29
C VAL A 102 24.55 5.12 5.25
N ARG A 103 23.69 6.14 5.33
CA ARG A 103 23.63 7.27 4.39
C ARG A 103 24.95 8.03 4.34
N GLU A 104 25.58 8.26 5.50
CA GLU A 104 26.82 9.04 5.63
C GLU A 104 28.02 8.39 4.91
N HIS A 105 27.95 7.09 4.65
CA HIS A 105 29.01 6.34 3.96
C HIS A 105 28.67 6.02 2.50
N THR A 106 27.66 6.69 1.92
CA THR A 106 27.27 6.46 0.52
C THR A 106 28.36 6.98 -0.42
N VAL A 107 28.85 6.12 -1.31
CA VAL A 107 29.86 6.44 -2.31
C VAL A 107 29.24 6.42 -3.70
N LEU A 108 29.30 7.53 -4.42
CA LEU A 108 28.85 7.60 -5.81
C LEU A 108 29.99 7.19 -6.75
N VAL A 109 29.76 6.19 -7.59
CA VAL A 109 30.69 5.74 -8.65
C VAL A 109 29.92 5.62 -9.95
N GLY A 110 30.32 6.36 -10.99
CA GLY A 110 29.65 6.33 -12.30
C GLY A 110 28.15 6.66 -12.23
N GLY A 111 27.74 7.50 -11.27
CA GLY A 111 26.32 7.85 -11.04
C GLY A 111 25.51 6.80 -10.26
N VAL A 112 26.14 5.74 -9.75
CA VAL A 112 25.51 4.68 -8.97
C VAL A 112 25.96 4.76 -7.52
N GLU A 113 25.01 4.69 -6.59
CA GLU A 113 25.26 4.62 -5.14
C GLU A 113 25.83 3.26 -4.76
N HIS A 114 26.90 3.28 -3.98
CA HIS A 114 27.52 2.10 -3.38
C HIS A 114 27.79 2.33 -1.89
N TRP A 115 27.96 1.23 -1.15
CA TRP A 115 28.28 1.25 0.28
C TRP A 115 29.44 0.31 0.59
N PRO A 116 30.38 0.69 1.47
CA PRO A 116 31.41 -0.22 1.95
C PRO A 116 30.79 -1.44 2.63
N ARG A 117 31.35 -2.62 2.38
CA ARG A 117 30.86 -3.90 2.90
C ARG A 117 30.74 -3.89 4.43
N HIS A 118 31.72 -3.36 5.15
CA HIS A 118 31.68 -3.28 6.61
C HIS A 118 30.50 -2.43 7.11
N ILE A 119 30.20 -1.30 6.46
CA ILE A 119 29.05 -0.46 6.83
C ILE A 119 27.74 -1.22 6.62
N VAL A 120 27.61 -1.93 5.50
CA VAL A 120 26.43 -2.75 5.24
C VAL A 120 26.29 -3.85 6.30
N ARG A 121 27.38 -4.51 6.68
CA ARG A 121 27.41 -5.58 7.69
C ARG A 121 27.09 -5.08 9.10
N ASP A 122 27.79 -4.05 9.55
CA ASP A 122 27.90 -3.65 10.95
C ASP A 122 26.77 -2.71 11.37
N HIS A 123 26.34 -1.81 10.47
CA HIS A 123 25.29 -0.84 10.73
C HIS A 123 23.92 -1.28 10.23
N THR A 124 23.75 -2.53 9.81
CA THR A 124 22.42 -3.08 9.51
C THR A 124 22.31 -4.44 10.18
N PRO A 125 21.52 -4.66 11.25
CA PRO A 125 21.42 -5.96 11.89
C PRO A 125 20.94 -7.04 10.90
N THR A 126 21.49 -8.25 11.03
CA THR A 126 21.18 -9.35 10.09
C THR A 126 19.72 -9.72 10.31
N PRO A 127 18.87 -9.77 9.27
CA PRO A 127 17.55 -10.35 9.43
C PRO A 127 17.74 -11.79 9.94
N ARG A 128 17.12 -12.09 11.09
CA ARG A 128 17.09 -13.45 11.63
C ARG A 128 16.53 -14.36 10.53
N ARG A 129 17.26 -15.42 10.17
CA ARG A 129 16.80 -16.46 9.23
C ARG A 129 15.41 -16.91 9.65
N SER A 130 14.38 -16.54 8.89
CA SER A 130 13.06 -17.11 9.03
C SER A 130 13.05 -18.46 8.32
N THR A 131 13.26 -19.53 9.07
CA THR A 131 12.83 -20.86 8.65
C THR A 131 11.30 -20.87 8.71
N GLY A 132 10.65 -20.64 7.59
CA GLY A 132 9.18 -20.65 7.49
C GLY A 132 8.68 -19.83 6.32
N THR A 133 8.23 -20.55 5.31
CA THR A 133 7.74 -20.12 4.00
C THR A 133 6.66 -19.04 4.10
N GLY A 134 6.78 -18.04 3.21
CA GLY A 134 5.72 -17.17 2.69
C GLY A 134 4.45 -16.96 3.52
N GLY A 135 4.36 -15.80 4.15
CA GLY A 135 3.09 -15.27 4.65
C GLY A 135 3.35 -14.08 5.55
N GLY A 136 2.89 -12.89 5.15
CA GLY A 136 2.79 -11.73 6.03
C GLY A 136 1.75 -11.98 7.12
N GLY A 137 2.07 -12.89 8.05
CA GLY A 137 1.26 -13.29 9.18
C GLY A 137 2.02 -13.02 10.48
N ARG A 138 1.27 -12.50 11.45
CA ARG A 138 1.69 -12.23 12.82
C ARG A 138 2.40 -13.46 13.44
N PRO A 139 3.50 -13.27 14.21
CA PRO A 139 4.13 -14.35 14.94
C PRO A 139 3.09 -15.08 15.82
N ALA A 140 3.05 -16.40 15.72
CA ALA A 140 2.20 -17.22 16.57
C ALA A 140 2.56 -16.96 18.05
N GLY A 141 1.57 -16.60 18.86
CA GLY A 141 1.73 -16.42 20.31
C GLY A 141 1.99 -14.99 20.81
N VAL A 142 2.14 -13.98 19.94
CA VAL A 142 2.20 -12.58 20.38
C VAL A 142 0.81 -11.97 20.29
N GLY A 143 0.16 -11.69 21.42
CA GLY A 143 -1.09 -10.93 21.54
C GLY A 143 -0.97 -9.55 20.86
N ASP A 144 -2.07 -8.94 20.41
CA ASP A 144 -2.01 -7.52 20.08
C ASP A 144 -1.70 -6.83 21.41
N GLN A 145 -0.73 -5.91 21.46
CA GLN A 145 -0.43 -5.18 22.71
C GLN A 145 -1.69 -4.46 23.25
N VAL A 146 -2.63 -4.16 22.35
CA VAL A 146 -4.01 -3.80 22.67
C VAL A 146 -4.94 -4.70 21.85
N PRO A 147 -5.84 -5.49 22.47
CA PRO A 147 -6.87 -6.24 21.75
C PRO A 147 -7.63 -5.35 20.75
N ARG A 148 -7.91 -5.87 19.54
CA ARG A 148 -8.44 -5.06 18.42
C ARG A 148 -9.76 -4.37 18.73
N ASP A 149 -10.58 -5.00 19.55
CA ASP A 149 -11.85 -4.51 20.08
C ASP A 149 -11.66 -3.34 21.05
N GLN A 150 -10.53 -3.27 21.77
CA GLN A 150 -10.22 -2.21 22.73
C GLN A 150 -9.51 -1.01 22.08
N LEU A 151 -8.92 -1.19 20.90
CA LEU A 151 -8.16 -0.14 20.22
C LEU A 151 -8.98 1.15 19.98
N PRO A 152 -10.23 1.11 19.46
CA PRO A 152 -11.01 2.32 19.26
C PRO A 152 -11.21 3.12 20.55
N ALA A 153 -11.56 2.45 21.65
CA ALA A 153 -11.78 3.10 22.94
C ALA A 153 -10.48 3.74 23.49
N ARG A 154 -9.34 3.07 23.34
CA ARG A 154 -8.04 3.61 23.77
C ARG A 154 -7.60 4.81 22.92
N VAL A 155 -7.81 4.76 21.60
CA VAL A 155 -7.51 5.90 20.73
C VAL A 155 -8.45 7.08 21.00
N ALA A 156 -9.72 6.81 21.33
CA ALA A 156 -10.67 7.84 21.73
C ALA A 156 -10.20 8.57 23.01
N GLN A 157 -9.76 7.82 24.05
CA GLN A 157 -9.18 8.41 25.26
C GLN A 157 -7.98 9.31 24.95
N LEU A 158 -7.06 8.86 24.11
CA LEU A 158 -5.91 9.67 23.70
C LEU A 158 -6.31 10.96 22.97
N LEU A 159 -7.39 10.91 22.19
CA LEU A 159 -7.91 12.06 21.46
C LEU A 159 -8.66 13.03 22.38
N ASP A 160 -9.26 12.54 23.47
CA ASP A 160 -9.90 13.35 24.51
C ASP A 160 -8.85 14.05 25.40
N GLU A 161 -7.74 13.38 25.69
CA GLU A 161 -6.59 13.96 26.39
C GLU A 161 -5.87 15.03 25.56
N ASP A 162 -5.65 14.74 24.27
CA ASP A 162 -4.95 15.61 23.34
C ASP A 162 -5.57 15.55 21.93
N PRO A 163 -6.37 16.55 21.52
CA PRO A 163 -6.99 16.57 20.20
C PRO A 163 -5.96 16.61 19.04
N THR A 164 -4.72 17.01 19.35
CA THR A 164 -3.61 17.14 18.39
C THR A 164 -2.81 15.85 18.22
N VAL A 165 -3.12 14.79 18.97
CA VAL A 165 -2.38 13.53 18.96
C VAL A 165 -2.18 12.98 17.54
N THR A 166 -0.94 12.56 17.25
CA THR A 166 -0.54 12.05 15.93
C THR A 166 -0.48 10.53 15.91
N ALA A 167 -0.45 9.93 14.71
CA ALA A 167 -0.28 8.48 14.58
C ALA A 167 1.04 7.98 15.23
N ALA A 168 2.08 8.81 15.25
CA ALA A 168 3.33 8.51 15.96
C ALA A 168 3.13 8.49 17.47
N GLY A 169 2.39 9.46 18.03
CA GLY A 169 2.02 9.49 19.45
C GLY A 169 1.20 8.27 19.88
N VAL A 170 0.21 7.88 19.08
CA VAL A 170 -0.59 6.66 19.32
C VAL A 170 0.28 5.40 19.22
N THR A 171 1.19 5.32 18.25
CA THR A 171 2.12 4.20 18.11
C THR A 171 3.02 4.08 19.35
N ALA A 172 3.54 5.20 19.85
CA ALA A 172 4.40 5.21 21.03
C ALA A 172 3.66 4.80 22.31
N ARG A 173 2.38 5.20 22.46
CA ARG A 173 1.58 4.90 23.67
C ARG A 173 0.92 3.51 23.65
N LEU A 174 0.47 3.04 22.48
CA LEU A 174 -0.32 1.80 22.36
C LEU A 174 0.43 0.65 21.68
N GLY A 175 1.63 0.91 21.15
CA GLY A 175 2.46 -0.11 20.50
C GLY A 175 1.86 -0.71 19.22
N VAL A 176 0.86 -0.05 18.62
CA VAL A 176 0.24 -0.47 17.36
C VAL A 176 1.02 0.05 16.15
N HIS A 177 0.86 -0.62 15.01
CA HIS A 177 1.48 -0.16 13.76
C HIS A 177 0.96 1.24 13.36
N ARG A 178 1.85 2.08 12.81
CA ARG A 178 1.52 3.47 12.43
C ARG A 178 0.30 3.59 11.52
N ASN A 179 0.13 2.68 10.55
CA ASN A 179 -1.05 2.70 9.67
C ASN A 179 -2.34 2.40 10.43
N THR A 180 -2.29 1.51 11.41
CA THR A 180 -3.43 1.18 12.28
C THR A 180 -3.79 2.37 13.16
N ALA A 181 -2.78 3.02 13.76
CA ALA A 181 -2.97 4.26 14.51
C ALA A 181 -3.59 5.37 13.65
N GLN A 182 -3.07 5.57 12.43
CA GLN A 182 -3.59 6.57 11.49
C GLN A 182 -5.04 6.27 11.09
N ALA A 183 -5.37 5.02 10.77
CA ALA A 183 -6.72 4.62 10.39
C ALA A 183 -7.73 4.81 11.53
N ALA A 184 -7.36 4.44 12.76
CA ALA A 184 -8.18 4.63 13.95
C ALA A 184 -8.44 6.12 14.21
N LEU A 185 -7.39 6.96 14.18
CA LEU A 185 -7.52 8.41 14.35
C LEU A 185 -8.39 9.04 13.26
N THR A 186 -8.20 8.67 11.99
CA THR A 186 -9.02 9.19 10.89
C THR A 186 -10.49 8.80 11.05
N THR A 187 -10.79 7.58 11.49
CA THR A 187 -12.16 7.11 11.70
C THR A 187 -12.82 7.86 12.86
N LEU A 188 -12.19 7.90 14.03
CA LEU A 188 -12.75 8.55 15.22
C LEU A 188 -12.94 10.06 15.03
N ARG A 189 -11.97 10.74 14.41
CA ARG A 189 -12.12 12.17 14.07
C ARG A 189 -13.29 12.38 13.12
N ALA A 190 -13.43 11.54 12.10
CA ALA A 190 -14.52 11.65 11.13
C ALA A 190 -15.90 11.44 11.78
N GLU A 191 -16.03 10.45 12.67
CA GLU A 191 -17.28 10.19 13.39
C GLU A 191 -17.69 11.37 14.29
N ARG A 192 -16.75 11.87 15.11
CA ARG A 192 -17.02 13.02 15.99
C ARG A 192 -17.30 14.30 15.20
N MET A 193 -16.57 14.52 14.11
CA MET A 193 -16.85 15.65 13.21
C MET A 193 -18.25 15.53 12.61
N ALA A 194 -18.66 14.33 12.17
CA ALA A 194 -20.00 14.09 11.65
C ALA A 194 -21.09 14.34 12.70
N ASP A 195 -20.86 13.99 13.97
CA ASP A 195 -21.78 14.31 15.08
C ASP A 195 -22.00 15.82 15.22
N VAL A 196 -20.93 16.62 15.19
CA VAL A 196 -21.01 18.09 15.26
C VAL A 196 -21.68 18.65 14.00
N MET A 197 -21.34 18.15 12.81
CA MET A 197 -21.96 18.56 11.55
C MET A 197 -23.48 18.32 11.57
N GLU A 198 -23.92 17.16 12.06
CA GLU A 198 -25.34 16.79 12.17
C GLU A 198 -26.08 17.65 13.19
N GLN A 199 -25.52 17.86 14.37
CA GLN A 199 -26.18 18.59 15.45
C GLN A 199 -26.23 20.11 15.23
N ARG A 200 -25.21 20.68 14.56
CA ARG A 200 -25.03 22.13 14.43
C ARG A 200 -25.24 22.65 13.00
N GLY A 201 -25.40 21.77 12.01
CA GLY A 201 -25.39 22.16 10.60
C GLY A 201 -24.04 22.75 10.15
N ALA A 202 -22.95 22.37 10.83
CA ALA A 202 -21.62 22.90 10.58
C ALA A 202 -20.96 22.23 9.36
N SER A 203 -20.04 22.94 8.71
CA SER A 203 -19.11 22.35 7.75
C SER A 203 -18.06 21.48 8.46
N ALA A 204 -17.41 20.58 7.73
CA ALA A 204 -16.33 19.76 8.29
C ALA A 204 -15.17 20.60 8.87
N ALA A 205 -14.85 21.75 8.28
CA ALA A 205 -13.81 22.63 8.79
C ALA A 205 -14.22 23.28 10.13
N GLN A 206 -15.47 23.72 10.25
CA GLN A 206 -16.03 24.25 11.50
C GLN A 206 -16.09 23.18 12.60
N ALA A 207 -16.55 21.98 12.26
CA ALA A 207 -16.58 20.85 13.19
C ALA A 207 -15.18 20.48 13.69
N ALA A 208 -14.17 20.46 12.81
CA ALA A 208 -12.78 20.22 13.21
C ALA A 208 -12.25 21.31 14.15
N ALA A 209 -12.55 22.59 13.87
CA ALA A 209 -12.15 23.71 14.71
C ALA A 209 -12.81 23.67 16.10
N GLU A 210 -14.10 23.35 16.16
CA GLU A 210 -14.84 23.19 17.43
C GLU A 210 -14.28 22.05 18.28
N LEU A 211 -13.87 20.94 17.64
CA LEU A 211 -13.24 19.80 18.32
C LEU A 211 -11.74 20.01 18.62
N GLY A 212 -11.17 21.18 18.30
CA GLY A 212 -9.76 21.50 18.55
C GLY A 212 -8.77 20.73 17.67
N TYR A 213 -9.21 20.15 16.55
CA TYR A 213 -8.35 19.35 15.68
C TYR A 213 -7.52 20.22 14.72
N PRO A 214 -6.19 19.96 14.59
CA PRO A 214 -5.35 20.71 13.67
C PRO A 214 -5.76 20.51 12.20
N ALA A 215 -5.90 21.60 11.44
CA ALA A 215 -6.32 21.58 10.03
C ALA A 215 -5.44 20.67 9.13
N GLY A 216 -4.14 20.62 9.39
CA GLY A 216 -3.20 19.75 8.66
C GLY A 216 -3.43 18.26 8.87
N LEU A 217 -4.12 17.86 9.97
CA LEU A 217 -4.38 16.46 10.33
C LEU A 217 -5.80 16.01 9.96
N THR A 218 -6.71 16.93 9.65
CA THR A 218 -8.14 16.63 9.47
C THR A 218 -8.62 16.59 8.03
N ARG A 219 -7.80 16.95 7.04
CA ARG A 219 -8.24 16.94 5.62
C ARG A 219 -8.94 15.65 5.22
N ARG A 220 -8.31 14.50 5.52
CA ARG A 220 -8.86 13.17 5.22
C ARG A 220 -10.08 12.83 6.09
N ALA A 221 -10.03 13.19 7.38
CA ALA A 221 -11.14 12.96 8.30
C ALA A 221 -12.38 13.80 7.94
N GLY A 222 -12.21 15.00 7.39
CA GLY A 222 -13.31 15.85 6.95
C GLY A 222 -14.06 15.32 5.74
N ILE A 223 -13.33 14.77 4.75
CA ILE A 223 -13.95 14.05 3.61
C ILE A 223 -14.77 12.87 4.15
N ARG A 224 -14.17 12.07 5.04
CA ARG A 224 -14.83 10.93 5.68
C ARG A 224 -16.01 11.34 6.56
N ALA A 225 -15.95 12.45 7.27
CA ALA A 225 -17.05 12.96 8.09
C ALA A 225 -18.27 13.30 7.24
N ALA A 226 -18.05 13.93 6.08
CA ALA A 226 -19.12 14.20 5.13
C ALA A 226 -19.74 12.90 4.59
N ALA A 227 -18.94 11.89 4.27
CA ALA A 227 -19.46 10.58 3.87
C ALA A 227 -20.25 9.90 5.01
N VAL A 228 -19.75 9.93 6.24
CA VAL A 228 -20.47 9.40 7.42
C VAL A 228 -21.83 10.08 7.58
N LEU A 229 -21.90 11.41 7.45
CA LEU A 229 -23.15 12.15 7.54
C LEU A 229 -24.15 11.74 6.44
N ARG A 230 -23.71 11.63 5.18
CA ARG A 230 -24.57 11.15 4.08
C ARG A 230 -25.03 9.71 4.31
N GLY A 231 -24.16 8.87 4.84
CA GLY A 231 -24.49 7.51 5.26
C GLY A 231 -25.58 7.47 6.35
N ARG A 232 -25.54 8.38 7.33
CA ARG A 232 -26.60 8.51 8.35
C ARG A 232 -27.93 8.95 7.74
N GLN A 233 -27.88 9.92 6.82
CA GLN A 233 -29.06 10.41 6.10
C GLN A 233 -29.71 9.33 5.22
N ALA A 234 -28.93 8.37 4.71
CA ALA A 234 -29.44 7.23 3.94
C ALA A 234 -30.08 6.12 4.80
N ARG A 235 -29.89 6.12 6.14
CA ARG A 235 -30.38 5.03 7.01
C ARG A 235 -31.90 4.82 6.95
N PRO A 236 -32.77 5.86 6.96
CA PRO A 236 -34.21 5.65 6.86
C PRO A 236 -34.61 4.92 5.56
N TYR A 237 -34.01 5.32 4.44
CA TYR A 237 -34.21 4.68 3.15
C TYR A 237 -33.77 3.20 3.17
N LEU A 238 -32.57 2.93 3.68
CA LEU A 238 -32.06 1.56 3.77
C LEU A 238 -32.91 0.67 4.71
N ALA A 239 -33.51 1.25 5.75
CA ALA A 239 -34.45 0.55 6.63
C ALA A 239 -35.78 0.25 5.94
N GLU A 240 -36.29 1.14 5.09
CA GLU A 240 -37.45 0.86 4.25
C GLU A 240 -37.20 -0.26 3.25
N VAL A 241 -36.02 -0.27 2.61
CA VAL A 241 -35.62 -1.35 1.71
C VAL A 241 -35.52 -2.67 2.45
N ALA A 242 -34.85 -2.71 3.62
CA ALA A 242 -34.73 -3.94 4.42
C ALA A 242 -36.11 -4.51 4.81
N ARG A 243 -37.05 -3.65 5.23
CA ARG A 243 -38.44 -4.05 5.52
C ARG A 243 -39.16 -4.58 4.29
N ALA A 244 -39.01 -3.95 3.13
CA ALA A 244 -39.65 -4.41 1.89
C ALA A 244 -39.13 -5.79 1.45
N LEU A 245 -37.82 -6.03 1.54
CA LEU A 245 -37.22 -7.33 1.20
C LEU A 245 -37.64 -8.42 2.20
N HIS A 246 -37.75 -8.08 3.48
CA HIS A 246 -38.25 -8.99 4.52
C HIS A 246 -39.72 -9.34 4.29
N ALA A 247 -40.58 -8.35 4.03
CA ALA A 247 -41.99 -8.55 3.74
C ALA A 247 -42.21 -9.42 2.49
N ARG A 248 -41.30 -9.34 1.50
CA ARG A 248 -41.29 -10.21 0.31
C ARG A 248 -40.83 -11.64 0.61
N GLY A 249 -40.21 -11.88 1.76
CA GLY A 249 -39.70 -13.18 2.20
C GLY A 249 -38.29 -13.50 1.73
N TRP A 250 -37.48 -12.49 1.37
CA TRP A 250 -36.11 -12.69 0.88
C TRP A 250 -35.02 -12.56 1.95
N THR A 251 -35.36 -12.00 3.10
CA THR A 251 -34.47 -11.91 4.27
C THR A 251 -35.17 -12.48 5.50
N THR A 252 -34.41 -13.11 6.40
CA THR A 252 -34.92 -13.62 7.69
C THR A 252 -35.21 -12.50 8.69
N THR A 253 -34.56 -11.35 8.54
CA THR A 253 -34.73 -10.16 9.39
C THR A 253 -35.01 -8.92 8.55
N ASP A 254 -35.68 -7.92 9.15
CA ASP A 254 -35.89 -6.59 8.59
C ASP A 254 -34.80 -5.57 9.01
N THR A 255 -33.70 -6.05 9.58
CA THR A 255 -32.64 -5.19 10.13
C THR A 255 -31.98 -4.36 9.03
N PRO A 256 -31.89 -3.03 9.20
CA PRO A 256 -31.22 -2.17 8.23
C PRO A 256 -29.74 -2.53 8.12
N PRO A 257 -29.16 -2.46 6.92
CA PRO A 257 -27.75 -2.76 6.71
C PRO A 257 -26.88 -1.65 7.31
N ALA A 258 -25.73 -2.04 7.87
CA ALA A 258 -24.71 -1.06 8.25
C ALA A 258 -24.13 -0.40 6.99
N VAL A 259 -24.04 0.93 7.01
CA VAL A 259 -23.33 1.70 5.96
C VAL A 259 -21.83 1.59 6.20
N GLN A 260 -21.11 1.26 5.15
CA GLN A 260 -19.67 1.10 5.09
C GLN A 260 -19.04 2.21 4.25
N HIS A 261 -17.78 2.51 4.54
CA HIS A 261 -16.99 3.53 3.86
C HIS A 261 -15.68 2.88 3.35
N PRO A 262 -15.76 2.11 2.23
CA PRO A 262 -14.61 1.41 1.67
C PRO A 262 -13.52 2.38 1.20
N GLU A 263 -13.95 3.53 0.69
CA GLU A 263 -13.13 4.72 0.47
C GLU A 263 -13.60 5.85 1.40
N ASP A 264 -12.79 6.91 1.52
CA ASP A 264 -13.12 8.01 2.44
C ASP A 264 -14.31 8.86 1.99
N ASP A 265 -14.73 8.79 0.72
CA ASP A 265 -15.83 9.60 0.17
C ASP A 265 -16.94 8.74 -0.47
N GLU A 266 -17.12 7.51 0.00
CA GLU A 266 -18.15 6.61 -0.51
C GLU A 266 -18.98 6.02 0.61
N CYS A 267 -20.29 5.91 0.38
CA CYS A 267 -21.21 5.17 1.23
C CYS A 267 -21.69 3.93 0.47
N VAL A 268 -21.52 2.77 1.09
CA VAL A 268 -21.94 1.49 0.52
C VAL A 268 -22.66 0.69 1.58
N ALA A 269 -23.76 0.03 1.23
CA ALA A 269 -24.49 -0.85 2.14
C ALA A 269 -24.72 -2.22 1.49
N VAL A 270 -24.79 -3.25 2.32
CA VAL A 270 -24.95 -4.64 1.88
C VAL A 270 -26.13 -5.26 2.59
N LEU A 271 -27.05 -5.83 1.82
CA LEU A 271 -28.15 -6.64 2.31
C LEU A 271 -27.95 -8.08 1.85
N VAL A 272 -27.76 -9.00 2.78
CA VAL A 272 -27.69 -10.43 2.47
C VAL A 272 -29.11 -10.96 2.34
N LEU A 273 -29.39 -11.65 1.23
CA LEU A 273 -30.66 -12.32 1.01
C LEU A 273 -30.48 -13.80 1.34
N ASP A 274 -30.88 -14.19 2.54
CA ASP A 274 -30.61 -15.49 3.15
C ASP A 274 -31.76 -16.49 3.00
N ALA A 275 -32.94 -16.04 2.55
CA ALA A 275 -34.06 -16.92 2.31
C ALA A 275 -33.83 -17.82 1.07
N PRO A 276 -34.37 -19.06 1.04
CA PRO A 276 -34.24 -19.97 -0.10
C PRO A 276 -34.84 -19.43 -1.41
N ALA A 277 -35.89 -18.62 -1.32
CA ALA A 277 -36.59 -18.04 -2.47
C ALA A 277 -35.97 -16.71 -2.96
N ALA A 278 -34.82 -16.30 -2.43
CA ALA A 278 -34.19 -15.04 -2.82
C ALA A 278 -33.64 -15.09 -4.25
N PRO A 279 -33.86 -14.04 -5.06
CA PRO A 279 -33.45 -13.99 -6.48
C PRO A 279 -31.95 -13.73 -6.67
N ALA A 280 -31.21 -13.45 -5.59
CA ALA A 280 -29.77 -13.27 -5.58
C ALA A 280 -29.20 -13.58 -4.19
N PRO A 281 -27.90 -13.85 -4.06
CA PRO A 281 -27.24 -14.02 -2.75
C PRO A 281 -27.27 -12.76 -1.87
N ALA A 282 -27.05 -11.58 -2.45
CA ALA A 282 -27.01 -10.31 -1.73
C ALA A 282 -27.29 -9.13 -2.67
N LEU A 283 -27.64 -7.99 -2.08
CA LEU A 283 -27.74 -6.70 -2.74
C LEU A 283 -26.67 -5.76 -2.21
N VAL A 284 -26.14 -4.93 -3.10
CA VAL A 284 -25.18 -3.88 -2.78
C VAL A 284 -25.77 -2.55 -3.23
N TRP A 285 -25.86 -1.62 -2.30
CA TRP A 285 -26.16 -0.23 -2.56
C TRP A 285 -24.87 0.58 -2.56
N SER A 286 -24.65 1.39 -3.58
CA SER A 286 -23.65 2.45 -3.60
C SER A 286 -24.38 3.78 -3.74
N GLU A 287 -24.01 4.76 -2.91
CA GLU A 287 -24.53 6.12 -3.03
C GLU A 287 -24.32 6.72 -4.44
N ARG A 288 -23.26 6.32 -5.14
CA ARG A 288 -22.93 6.84 -6.48
C ARG A 288 -23.66 6.13 -7.61
N HIS A 289 -23.95 4.84 -7.44
CA HIS A 289 -24.38 3.98 -8.53
C HIS A 289 -25.74 3.32 -8.33
N GLY A 290 -26.33 3.42 -7.14
CA GLY A 290 -27.60 2.79 -6.80
C GLY A 290 -27.44 1.32 -6.40
N TRP A 291 -28.37 0.48 -6.84
CA TRP A 291 -28.45 -0.91 -6.39
C TRP A 291 -27.91 -1.89 -7.43
N ARG A 292 -27.28 -2.96 -6.95
CA ARG A 292 -26.94 -4.13 -7.76
C ARG A 292 -27.08 -5.42 -6.98
N THR A 293 -27.23 -6.54 -7.70
CA THR A 293 -27.04 -7.87 -7.11
C THR A 293 -25.56 -8.19 -6.89
N ALA A 294 -25.29 -9.14 -6.02
CA ALA A 294 -23.96 -9.71 -5.80
C ALA A 294 -24.03 -11.24 -5.79
N THR A 295 -22.97 -11.88 -6.30
CA THR A 295 -22.88 -13.34 -6.50
C THR A 295 -22.47 -14.11 -5.24
N SER A 296 -22.15 -13.41 -4.14
CA SER A 296 -21.67 -14.02 -2.91
C SER A 296 -22.28 -13.37 -1.68
N ARG A 297 -22.80 -14.19 -0.76
CA ARG A 297 -23.20 -13.75 0.59
C ARG A 297 -22.00 -13.36 1.44
N ARG A 298 -20.85 -14.03 1.25
CA ARG A 298 -19.66 -13.86 2.08
C ARG A 298 -18.83 -12.64 1.67
N HIS A 299 -18.76 -12.35 0.38
CA HIS A 299 -17.94 -11.25 -0.16
C HIS A 299 -18.68 -10.39 -1.20
N PRO A 300 -19.81 -9.76 -0.84
CA PRO A 300 -20.69 -9.07 -1.79
C PRO A 300 -20.08 -7.81 -2.43
N LEU A 301 -19.14 -7.14 -1.74
CA LEU A 301 -18.46 -5.93 -2.24
C LEU A 301 -17.27 -6.23 -3.14
N GLY A 302 -16.71 -7.44 -3.10
CA GLY A 302 -15.43 -7.72 -3.74
C GLY A 302 -14.27 -6.88 -3.17
N ARG A 303 -13.13 -6.85 -3.87
CA ARG A 303 -11.95 -6.07 -3.45
C ARG A 303 -12.21 -4.57 -3.73
N GLY A 304 -12.08 -3.74 -2.71
CA GLY A 304 -12.19 -2.28 -2.84
C GLY A 304 -13.60 -1.77 -3.15
N ALA A 305 -14.65 -2.57 -2.93
CA ALA A 305 -16.03 -2.21 -3.26
C ALA A 305 -16.27 -1.80 -4.72
N ALA A 306 -15.51 -2.37 -5.65
CA ALA A 306 -15.64 -2.07 -7.07
C ALA A 306 -17.09 -2.21 -7.59
N TRP A 307 -17.42 -1.40 -8.60
CA TRP A 307 -18.72 -1.44 -9.30
C TRP A 307 -18.59 -2.19 -10.63
N PRO A 308 -18.79 -3.51 -10.66
CA PRO A 308 -18.64 -4.30 -11.87
C PRO A 308 -19.75 -4.03 -12.90
N PRO A 309 -19.48 -4.24 -14.19
CA PRO A 309 -20.51 -4.21 -15.23
C PRO A 309 -21.56 -5.32 -14.99
N PRO A 310 -22.79 -5.18 -15.52
CA PRO A 310 -23.78 -6.26 -15.50
C PRO A 310 -23.27 -7.51 -16.22
N GLY A 311 -23.60 -8.69 -15.69
CA GLY A 311 -23.10 -9.99 -16.18
C GLY A 311 -22.80 -10.97 -15.04
N ASP A 312 -22.67 -12.27 -15.33
CA ASP A 312 -22.30 -13.31 -14.35
C ASP A 312 -23.11 -13.29 -13.04
N GLY A 313 -24.41 -13.00 -13.11
CA GLY A 313 -25.31 -12.90 -11.94
C GLY A 313 -25.33 -11.53 -11.25
N ILE A 314 -24.62 -10.55 -11.80
CA ILE A 314 -24.66 -9.14 -11.40
C ILE A 314 -25.63 -8.38 -12.29
N ARG A 315 -26.65 -7.78 -11.67
CA ARG A 315 -27.65 -6.92 -12.29
C ARG A 315 -27.60 -5.56 -11.62
N HIS A 316 -27.62 -4.48 -12.38
CA HIS A 316 -27.90 -3.14 -11.84
C HIS A 316 -29.43 -2.98 -11.78
N LEU A 317 -29.93 -2.48 -10.65
CA LEU A 317 -31.35 -2.56 -10.30
C LEU A 317 -31.96 -1.18 -10.18
N ALA A 318 -33.12 -1.02 -10.82
CA ALA A 318 -33.91 0.21 -10.86
C ALA A 318 -33.10 1.43 -11.34
N THR A 319 -33.78 2.54 -11.60
CA THR A 319 -33.13 3.76 -12.06
C THR A 319 -32.82 4.67 -10.87
N GLY A 320 -31.60 5.20 -10.81
CA GLY A 320 -31.17 6.15 -9.79
C GLY A 320 -30.56 5.49 -8.55
N THR A 321 -30.16 6.33 -7.59
CA THR A 321 -29.39 5.88 -6.41
C THR A 321 -30.27 5.49 -5.23
N THR A 322 -31.49 6.03 -5.15
CA THR A 322 -32.49 5.72 -4.11
C THR A 322 -33.88 5.51 -4.72
N PRO A 323 -34.06 4.48 -5.57
CA PRO A 323 -35.37 4.12 -6.12
C PRO A 323 -36.35 3.75 -5.00
N ALA A 324 -37.66 3.88 -5.23
CA ALA A 324 -38.64 3.47 -4.23
C ALA A 324 -38.46 1.98 -3.90
N PRO A 325 -38.63 1.55 -2.62
CA PRO A 325 -38.44 0.15 -2.25
C PRO A 325 -39.29 -0.83 -3.08
N ALA A 326 -40.50 -0.43 -3.49
CA ALA A 326 -41.37 -1.24 -4.35
C ALA A 326 -40.81 -1.43 -5.77
N ASP A 327 -40.15 -0.41 -6.34
CA ASP A 327 -39.50 -0.49 -7.65
C ASP A 327 -38.30 -1.44 -7.59
N LEU A 328 -37.54 -1.41 -6.49
CA LEU A 328 -36.43 -2.32 -6.26
C LEU A 328 -36.91 -3.77 -6.14
N VAL A 329 -37.99 -4.03 -5.40
CA VAL A 329 -38.62 -5.35 -5.31
C VAL A 329 -39.10 -5.81 -6.69
N THR A 330 -39.76 -4.93 -7.45
CA THR A 330 -40.22 -5.24 -8.81
C THR A 330 -39.04 -5.59 -9.73
N ALA A 331 -37.96 -4.81 -9.72
CA ALA A 331 -36.76 -5.09 -10.51
C ALA A 331 -36.09 -6.42 -10.15
N LEU A 332 -36.24 -6.87 -8.89
CA LEU A 332 -35.79 -8.18 -8.42
C LEU A 332 -36.76 -9.31 -8.75
N ASP A 333 -38.05 -9.02 -8.95
CA ASP A 333 -39.09 -9.97 -9.34
C ASP A 333 -39.15 -10.23 -10.85
N SER A 334 -38.70 -9.28 -11.69
CA SER A 334 -38.56 -9.43 -13.15
C SER A 334 -37.51 -10.47 -13.59
N THR A 335 -37.23 -11.46 -12.72
CA THR A 335 -36.29 -12.57 -12.91
C THR A 335 -36.98 -13.88 -13.31
N HIS A 336 -38.23 -13.81 -13.77
CA HIS A 336 -38.95 -14.94 -14.37
C HIS A 336 -39.07 -14.80 -15.88
#